data_AF-A0A4R0ZR21-F1
#
_entry.id   AF-A0A4R0ZR21-F1
#
_cell.length_a   1.000
_cell.length_b   1.000
_cell.length_c   1.000
_cell.angle_alpha   90.00
_cell.angle_beta   90.00
_cell.angle_gamma   90.00
#
_symmetry.space_group_name_H-M   'P 1'
#
loop_
_entity.id
_entity.type
_entity.pdbx_description
1 polymer ?
#
loop_
_entity_poly.entity_id
_entity_poly.type
_entity_poly.pdbx_seq_one_letter_code
_entity_poly.pdbx_strand_id
1 'polypeptide(L)'
;GMEGGVNHEYGGQIDLLPTVLHLLGIENKDNIQFGTDLLSEEHDEIVPFRNGDFASPEITSTGGKFYDSKTGELLDENRLEEAEKYKLNVEQKLKLSDKVVNGDLLRFYTPEGFEPVDRSKYQYKLNESAENQNA
;
A
#
# COMPACT_ATOMS: atom_id res chain seq x y z
N GLY A 1 -22.31 -8.20 -9.18
CA GLY A 1 -21.73 -7.63 -7.95
C GLY A 1 -20.97 -8.74 -7.27
N MET A 2 -19.93 -8.41 -6.50
CA MET A 2 -19.20 -9.44 -5.74
C MET A 2 -20.04 -9.87 -4.53
N GLU A 3 -19.95 -11.15 -4.18
CA GLU A 3 -20.53 -11.69 -2.96
C GLU A 3 -19.55 -11.54 -1.80
N GLY A 4 -20.04 -11.17 -0.62
CA GLY A 4 -19.21 -11.02 0.57
C GLY A 4 -18.74 -12.37 1.13
N GLY A 5 -17.63 -12.36 1.85
CA GLY A 5 -17.06 -13.55 2.49
C GLY A 5 -15.90 -13.20 3.41
N VAL A 6 -15.28 -14.22 4.00
CA VAL A 6 -14.02 -14.07 4.73
C VAL A 6 -12.89 -14.27 3.73
N ASN A 7 -12.02 -13.27 3.56
CA ASN A 7 -10.76 -13.40 2.83
C ASN A 7 -9.61 -13.56 3.85
N HIS A 8 -8.74 -14.53 3.60
CA HIS A 8 -7.58 -14.86 4.43
C HIS A 8 -6.24 -14.42 3.82
N GLU A 9 -6.26 -13.78 2.65
CA GLU A 9 -5.07 -13.22 2.00
C GLU A 9 -4.40 -12.17 2.88
N TYR A 10 -3.07 -12.17 2.86
CA TYR A 10 -2.27 -11.22 3.63
C TYR A 10 -2.25 -9.85 2.95
N GLY A 11 -3.03 -8.91 3.49
CA GLY A 11 -3.11 -7.53 3.00
C GLY A 11 -2.50 -6.49 3.95
N GLY A 12 -1.94 -5.43 3.38
CA GLY A 12 -1.52 -4.22 4.07
C GLY A 12 -2.46 -3.02 3.83
N GLN A 13 -2.23 -1.93 4.56
CA GLN A 13 -3.02 -0.70 4.38
C GLN A 13 -2.82 -0.06 3.00
N ILE A 14 -1.65 -0.27 2.37
CA ILE A 14 -1.30 0.29 1.07
C ILE A 14 -2.15 -0.29 -0.08
N ASP A 15 -2.77 -1.44 0.16
CA ASP A 15 -3.58 -2.19 -0.81
C ASP A 15 -5.03 -1.67 -0.87
N LEU A 16 -5.46 -0.84 0.09
CA LEU A 16 -6.83 -0.33 0.13
C LEU A 16 -7.18 0.60 -1.05
N LEU A 17 -6.25 1.48 -1.44
CA LEU A 17 -6.49 2.41 -2.55
C LEU A 17 -6.71 1.69 -3.88
N PRO A 18 -5.80 0.80 -4.36
CA PRO A 18 -6.05 0.06 -5.60
C PRO A 18 -7.32 -0.78 -5.53
N THR A 19 -7.60 -1.42 -4.39
CA THR A 19 -8.84 -2.20 -4.18
C THR A 19 -10.10 -1.36 -4.37
N VAL A 20 -10.17 -0.18 -3.73
CA VAL A 20 -11.33 0.72 -3.84
C VAL A 20 -11.48 1.26 -5.27
N LEU A 21 -10.38 1.61 -5.94
CA LEU A 21 -10.42 2.10 -7.32
C LEU A 21 -11.00 1.05 -8.26
N HIS A 22 -10.56 -0.21 -8.16
CA HIS A 22 -11.10 -1.30 -8.98
C HIS A 22 -12.56 -1.62 -8.67
N LEU A 23 -12.98 -1.55 -7.40
CA LEU A 23 -14.40 -1.68 -7.03
C LEU A 23 -15.29 -0.61 -7.67
N LEU A 24 -14.74 0.60 -7.88
CA LEU A 24 -15.41 1.71 -8.54
C LEU A 24 -15.27 1.66 -10.08
N GLY A 25 -14.58 0.66 -10.64
CA GLY A 25 -14.33 0.54 -12.07
C GLY A 25 -13.33 1.58 -12.61
N ILE A 26 -12.46 2.10 -11.74
CA ILE A 26 -11.44 3.10 -12.09
C ILE A 26 -10.11 2.38 -12.33
N GLU A 27 -9.57 2.51 -13.54
CA GLU A 27 -8.22 2.03 -13.86
C GLU A 27 -7.17 2.90 -13.17
N ASN A 28 -6.16 2.28 -12.57
CA ASN A 28 -5.08 2.93 -11.82
C ASN A 28 -3.68 2.51 -12.31
N LYS A 29 -3.58 1.90 -13.50
CA LYS A 29 -2.33 1.34 -14.05
C LYS A 29 -1.23 2.40 -14.19
N ASP A 30 -1.60 3.63 -14.51
CA ASP A 30 -0.68 4.75 -14.64
C ASP A 30 -0.46 5.48 -13.31
N ASN A 31 -1.08 5.05 -12.21
CA ASN A 31 -0.84 5.67 -10.91
C ASN A 31 0.44 5.08 -10.27
N ILE A 32 1.22 5.94 -9.62
CA ILE A 32 2.34 5.50 -8.79
C ILE A 32 1.78 4.99 -7.45
N GLN A 33 1.58 3.68 -7.36
CA GLN A 33 1.09 2.97 -6.17
C GLN A 33 1.99 1.77 -5.85
N PHE A 34 2.07 1.41 -4.57
CA PHE A 34 2.93 0.32 -4.08
C PHE A 34 2.16 -0.88 -3.54
N GLY A 35 0.86 -0.70 -3.28
CA GLY A 35 -0.05 -1.80 -2.98
C GLY A 35 -0.68 -2.37 -4.25
N THR A 36 -1.34 -3.52 -4.09
CA THR A 36 -2.08 -4.21 -5.14
C THR A 36 -3.53 -4.41 -4.69
N ASP A 37 -4.43 -4.67 -5.62
CA ASP A 37 -5.83 -4.92 -5.30
C ASP A 37 -6.00 -6.24 -4.52
N LEU A 38 -6.58 -6.16 -3.32
CA LEU A 38 -6.84 -7.28 -2.39
C LEU A 38 -7.82 -8.32 -2.93
N LEU A 39 -8.47 -8.04 -4.06
CA LEU A 39 -9.47 -8.90 -4.68
C LEU A 39 -9.00 -9.45 -6.03
N SER A 40 -7.77 -9.09 -6.43
CA SER A 40 -7.12 -9.60 -7.62
C SER A 40 -6.48 -10.95 -7.33
N GLU A 41 -6.58 -11.90 -8.28
CA GLU A 41 -5.82 -13.16 -8.23
C GLU A 41 -4.29 -12.94 -8.29
N GLU A 42 -3.85 -11.74 -8.69
CA GLU A 42 -2.44 -11.33 -8.74
C GLU A 42 -2.03 -10.47 -7.52
N HIS A 43 -2.81 -10.47 -6.43
CA HIS A 43 -2.45 -9.74 -5.20
C HIS A 43 -1.08 -10.19 -4.65
N ASP A 44 -0.24 -9.22 -4.30
CA ASP A 44 1.06 -9.48 -3.67
C ASP A 44 0.91 -9.55 -2.14
N GLU A 45 0.93 -10.78 -1.62
CA GLU A 45 0.75 -11.09 -0.20
C GLU A 45 1.99 -10.80 0.68
N ILE A 46 3.03 -10.16 0.16
CA ILE A 46 4.16 -9.68 0.98
C ILE A 46 3.80 -8.33 1.58
N VAL A 47 3.56 -8.32 2.90
CA VAL A 47 3.19 -7.13 3.67
C VAL A 47 4.42 -6.48 4.32
N PRO A 48 4.93 -5.36 3.77
CA PRO A 48 6.08 -4.67 4.34
C PRO A 48 5.69 -3.88 5.60
N PHE A 49 6.53 -3.97 6.62
CA PHE A 49 6.48 -3.07 7.77
C PHE A 49 7.46 -1.91 7.59
N ARG A 50 7.18 -0.77 8.24
CA ARG A 50 7.93 0.46 8.01
C ARG A 50 9.40 0.38 8.45
N ASN A 51 9.71 -0.50 9.38
CA ASN A 51 11.07 -0.75 9.87
C ASN A 51 11.88 -1.70 8.97
N GLY A 52 11.31 -2.20 7.86
CA GLY A 52 11.95 -3.15 6.95
C GLY A 52 11.68 -4.63 7.26
N ASP A 53 10.99 -4.92 8.36
CA ASP A 53 10.41 -6.23 8.60
C ASP A 53 9.25 -6.50 7.62
N PHE A 54 8.81 -7.75 7.51
CA PHE A 54 7.67 -8.11 6.66
C PHE A 54 6.98 -9.39 7.15
N ALA A 55 5.72 -9.55 6.75
CA ALA A 55 4.98 -10.79 6.86
C ALA A 55 4.50 -11.26 5.49
N SER A 56 4.39 -12.57 5.31
CA SER A 56 3.79 -13.22 4.13
C SER A 56 3.22 -14.58 4.54
N PRO A 57 2.46 -15.28 3.68
CA PRO A 57 1.94 -16.61 3.98
C PRO A 57 3.03 -17.67 4.26
N GLU A 58 4.24 -17.44 3.76
CA GLU A 58 5.35 -18.40 3.78
C GLU A 58 6.44 -18.01 4.79
N ILE A 59 6.85 -16.75 4.80
CA ILE A 59 8.00 -16.25 5.55
C ILE A 59 7.66 -14.94 6.26
N THR A 60 8.05 -14.84 7.53
CA THR A 60 8.01 -13.59 8.31
C THR A 60 9.42 -13.18 8.68
N SER A 61 9.78 -11.92 8.41
CA SER A 61 11.01 -11.31 8.91
C SER A 61 10.71 -10.42 10.11
N THR A 62 11.39 -10.65 11.22
CA THR A 62 11.28 -9.79 12.41
C THR A 62 12.55 -9.83 13.24
N GLY A 63 12.99 -8.67 13.73
CA GLY A 63 14.18 -8.58 14.57
C GLY A 63 15.46 -9.07 13.88
N GLY A 64 15.55 -8.93 12.55
CA GLY A 64 16.71 -9.33 11.74
C GLY A 64 16.84 -10.83 11.49
N LYS A 65 15.78 -11.62 11.71
CA LYS A 65 15.73 -13.06 11.45
C LYS A 65 14.50 -13.42 10.62
N PHE A 66 14.57 -14.56 9.94
CA PHE A 66 13.46 -15.12 9.18
C PHE A 66 12.85 -16.31 9.90
N TYR A 67 11.52 -16.41 9.82
CA TYR A 67 10.71 -17.43 10.44
C TYR A 67 9.74 -18.02 9.42
N ASP A 68 9.41 -19.30 9.55
CA ASP A 68 8.28 -19.88 8.83
C ASP A 68 6.98 -19.30 9.39
N SER A 69 6.16 -18.69 8.54
CA SER A 69 4.94 -17.99 8.98
C SER A 69 3.87 -18.92 9.58
N LYS A 70 3.92 -20.22 9.25
CA LYS A 70 2.92 -21.19 9.72
C LYS A 70 3.30 -21.75 11.08
N THR A 71 4.59 -22.04 11.31
CA THR A 71 5.06 -22.64 12.56
C THR A 71 5.58 -21.62 13.57
N GLY A 72 6.06 -20.46 13.11
CA GLY A 72 6.74 -19.47 13.93
C GLY A 72 8.18 -19.85 14.32
N GLU A 73 8.70 -20.95 13.78
CA GLU A 73 10.07 -21.41 14.02
C GLU A 73 11.05 -20.70 13.09
N LEU A 74 12.35 -20.72 13.43
CA LEU A 74 13.39 -20.17 12.57
C LEU A 74 13.40 -20.86 11.21
N LEU A 75 13.56 -20.07 10.16
CA LEU A 75 13.55 -20.58 8.80
C LEU A 75 14.78 -21.48 8.53
N ASP A 76 14.55 -22.60 7.84
CA ASP A 76 15.62 -23.52 7.43
C ASP A 76 16.62 -22.86 6.48
N GLU A 77 17.88 -23.27 6.56
CA GLU A 77 18.99 -22.71 5.77
C GLU A 77 18.75 -22.78 4.25
N ASN A 78 18.06 -23.81 3.78
CA ASN A 78 17.75 -23.99 2.36
C ASN A 78 16.72 -22.99 1.81
N ARG A 79 15.98 -22.27 2.67
CA ARG A 79 14.99 -21.25 2.28
C ARG A 79 15.50 -19.82 2.48
N LEU A 80 16.72 -19.63 2.96
CA LEU A 80 17.28 -18.29 3.18
C LEU A 80 17.41 -17.47 1.89
N GLU A 81 17.70 -18.11 0.75
CA GLU A 81 17.78 -17.39 -0.54
C GLU A 81 16.41 -16.82 -0.96
N GLU A 82 15.33 -17.54 -0.66
CA GLU A 82 13.95 -17.06 -0.88
C GLU A 82 13.62 -15.90 0.05
N ALA A 83 13.95 -16.04 1.33
CA ALA A 83 13.73 -14.99 2.34
C ALA A 83 14.44 -13.68 1.98
N GLU A 84 15.68 -13.76 1.46
CA GLU A 84 16.42 -12.58 1.01
C GLU A 84 15.80 -11.94 -0.24
N LYS A 85 15.16 -12.70 -1.13
CA LYS A 85 14.40 -12.14 -2.26
C LYS A 85 13.18 -11.35 -1.78
N TYR A 86 12.46 -11.87 -0.78
CA TYR A 86 11.32 -11.18 -0.18
C TYR A 86 11.78 -9.89 0.48
N LYS A 87 12.85 -9.96 1.27
CA LYS A 87 13.46 -8.80 1.91
C LYS A 87 13.90 -7.74 0.90
N LEU A 88 14.55 -8.13 -0.19
CA LEU A 88 14.95 -7.20 -1.24
C LEU A 88 13.75 -6.50 -1.89
N ASN A 89 12.65 -7.23 -2.14
CA ASN A 89 11.41 -6.67 -2.64
C ASN A 89 10.85 -5.60 -1.67
N VAL A 90 10.77 -5.94 -0.37
CA VAL A 90 10.31 -5.05 0.70
C VAL A 90 11.16 -3.78 0.77
N GLU A 91 12.49 -3.94 0.82
CA GLU A 91 13.43 -2.82 0.85
C GLU A 91 13.29 -1.93 -0.39
N GLN A 92 13.08 -2.53 -1.56
CA GLN A 92 12.86 -1.79 -2.81
C GLN A 92 11.55 -1.01 -2.79
N LYS A 93 10.43 -1.62 -2.36
CA LYS A 93 9.13 -0.94 -2.21
C LYS A 93 9.24 0.28 -1.28
N LEU A 94 9.82 0.10 -0.10
CA LEU A 94 10.02 1.16 0.88
C LEU A 94 10.92 2.28 0.33
N LYS A 95 12.04 1.92 -0.28
CA LYS A 95 12.99 2.88 -0.87
C LYS A 95 12.36 3.71 -1.99
N LEU A 96 11.56 3.07 -2.86
CA LEU A 96 10.88 3.78 -3.94
C LEU A 96 9.79 4.71 -3.40
N SER A 97 9.02 4.27 -2.41
CA SER A 97 8.03 5.10 -1.72
C SER A 97 8.68 6.35 -1.11
N ASP A 98 9.79 6.15 -0.40
CA ASP A 98 10.57 7.25 0.20
C ASP A 98 11.11 8.21 -0.86
N LYS A 99 11.55 7.68 -2.00
CA LYS A 99 12.05 8.50 -3.11
C LYS A 99 10.93 9.38 -3.69
N VAL A 100 9.72 8.86 -3.84
CA VAL A 100 8.56 9.63 -4.33
C VAL A 100 8.24 10.78 -3.39
N VAL A 101 8.16 10.50 -2.09
CA VAL A 101 7.79 11.50 -1.08
C VAL A 101 8.91 12.51 -0.86
N ASN A 102 10.13 12.07 -0.55
CA ASN A 102 11.25 12.96 -0.22
C ASN A 102 11.73 13.76 -1.44
N GLY A 103 11.57 13.20 -2.64
CA GLY A 103 11.88 13.90 -3.90
C GLY A 103 10.76 14.80 -4.39
N ASP A 104 9.57 14.74 -3.79
CA ASP A 104 8.35 15.41 -4.26
C ASP A 104 8.17 15.17 -5.77
N LEU A 105 8.26 13.89 -6.15
CA LEU A 105 8.39 13.47 -7.55
C LEU A 105 7.08 13.54 -8.33
N LEU A 106 5.94 13.52 -7.64
CA LEU A 106 4.63 13.61 -8.29
C LEU A 106 4.40 14.97 -8.95
N ARG A 107 5.19 16.01 -8.65
CA ARG A 107 5.16 17.28 -9.38
C ARG A 107 5.59 17.16 -10.85
N PHE A 108 6.31 16.10 -11.19
CA PHE A 108 6.88 15.88 -12.53
C PHE A 108 6.16 14.79 -13.30
N TYR A 109 5.06 14.24 -12.75
CA TYR A 109 4.32 13.16 -13.36
C TYR A 109 2.81 13.36 -13.17
N THR A 110 2.09 13.41 -14.28
CA THR A 110 0.63 13.54 -14.32
C THR A 110 0.09 12.39 -15.16
N PRO A 111 -0.57 11.40 -14.55
CA PRO A 111 -1.25 10.33 -15.28
C PRO A 111 -2.30 10.89 -16.24
N GLU A 112 -2.61 10.14 -17.30
CA GLU A 112 -3.71 10.50 -18.20
C GLU A 112 -5.03 10.57 -17.43
N GLY A 113 -5.84 11.60 -17.68
CA GLY A 113 -7.11 11.82 -16.97
C GLY A 113 -6.97 12.38 -15.53
N PHE A 114 -5.76 12.60 -15.02
CA PHE A 114 -5.55 13.24 -13.72
C PHE A 114 -5.37 14.76 -13.87
N GLU A 115 -6.26 15.54 -13.25
CA GLU A 115 -6.10 16.98 -13.12
C GLU A 115 -5.31 17.31 -11.84
N PRO A 116 -4.16 18.00 -11.92
CA PRO A 116 -3.40 18.40 -10.74
C PRO A 116 -4.22 19.25 -9.77
N VAL A 117 -4.17 18.89 -8.48
CA VAL A 117 -4.95 19.55 -7.43
C VAL A 117 -4.43 20.96 -7.16
N ASP A 118 -5.26 21.97 -7.44
CA ASP A 118 -5.04 23.33 -6.97
C ASP A 118 -5.49 23.47 -5.51
N ARG A 119 -4.52 23.46 -4.60
CA ARG A 119 -4.75 23.54 -3.15
C ARG A 119 -5.44 24.86 -2.73
N SER A 120 -5.31 25.93 -3.50
CA SER A 120 -5.90 27.23 -3.16
C SER A 120 -7.43 27.25 -3.26
N LYS A 121 -8.02 26.27 -3.97
CA LYS A 121 -9.48 26.11 -4.12
C LYS A 121 -10.17 25.49 -2.90
N TYR A 122 -9.41 24.99 -1.92
CA TYR A 122 -9.95 24.26 -0.77
C TYR A 122 -9.73 25.04 0.52
N GLN A 123 -10.80 25.26 1.29
CA GLN A 123 -10.76 25.85 2.62
C GLN A 123 -11.62 25.03 3.60
N TYR A 124 -11.09 24.79 4.81
CA TYR A 124 -11.75 23.98 5.83
C TYR A 124 -12.19 24.80 7.05
N LYS A 125 -12.13 26.12 6.96
CA LYS A 125 -12.71 27.00 7.98
C LYS A 125 -14.22 26.99 7.81
N LEU A 126 -14.92 26.84 8.93
CA LEU A 126 -16.36 27.07 8.95
C LEU A 126 -16.61 28.55 8.65
N ASN A 127 -17.53 28.85 7.74
CA ASN A 127 -17.97 30.21 7.50
C ASN A 127 -18.82 30.66 8.69
N GLU A 128 -18.25 31.46 9.60
CA GLU A 128 -18.96 32.06 10.75
C GLU A 128 -20.19 32.91 10.33
N SER A 129 -20.33 33.25 9.05
CA SER A 129 -21.45 34.01 8.51
C SER A 129 -22.74 33.21 8.28
N ALA A 130 -22.72 31.87 8.37
CA ALA A 130 -23.91 31.04 8.23
C ALA A 130 -24.69 30.86 9.55
N GLU A 131 -24.08 31.12 10.71
CA GLU A 131 -24.73 30.98 12.02
C GLU A 131 -25.47 32.24 12.48
N ASN A 132 -25.05 33.43 12.02
CA ASN A 132 -25.65 34.70 12.45
C ASN A 132 -26.91 35.14 11.66
N GLN A 133 -27.52 34.27 10.86
CA GLN A 133 -28.81 34.56 10.18
C GLN A 133 -30.02 33.89 10.85
N ASN A 134 -29.81 33.14 11.94
CA ASN A 134 -30.87 32.46 12.69
C ASN A 134 -30.94 32.88 14.18
N ALA A 135 -30.35 34.03 14.54
CA ALA A 135 -30.43 34.62 15.88
C ALA A 135 -31.31 35.88 15.87
#